data_AF-A0A6L4ZFU8-F1
#
_entry.id   AF-A0A6L4ZFU8-F1
#
_cell.length_a   1.000
_cell.length_b   1.000
_cell.length_c   1.000
_cell.angle_alpha   90.00
_cell.angle_beta   90.00
_cell.angle_gamma   90.00
#
_symmetry.space_group_name_H-M   'P 1'
#
loop_
_entity.id
_entity.type
_entity.pdbx_description
1 polymer ?
#
loop_
_entity_poly.entity_id
_entity_poly.type
_entity_poly.pdbx_seq_one_letter_code
_entity_poly.pdbx_strand_id
1 'polypeptide(L)' 'MNTIELKNNLHHLIDSTNNDHLLSKFYSLMVTIKNQPEGKLWSRLSQEEEDELLLSDVESNDPENLIPHAEVEKKHSKWL' A
#
# COMPACT_ATOMS: atom_id res chain seq x y z
N MET A 1 11.60 -2.82 1.56
CA MET A 1 12.19 -2.80 0.20
C MET A 1 12.52 -1.36 -0.15
N ASN A 2 13.76 -1.04 -0.50
CA ASN A 2 14.13 0.34 -0.82
C ASN A 2 13.69 0.74 -2.24
N THR A 3 13.73 2.03 -2.58
CA THR A 3 13.29 2.55 -3.89
C THR A 3 14.01 1.91 -5.07
N ILE A 4 15.28 1.51 -4.90
CA ILE A 4 16.08 0.89 -5.96
C ILE A 4 15.60 -0.54 -6.20
N GLU A 5 15.41 -1.32 -5.13
CA GLU A 5 14.88 -2.68 -5.18
C GLU A 5 13.47 -2.71 -5.79
N LEU A 6 12.60 -1.78 -5.41
CA LEU A 6 11.25 -1.67 -5.97
C LEU A 6 11.28 -1.43 -7.49
N LYS A 7 12.11 -0.48 -7.95
CA LYS A 7 12.25 -0.19 -9.38
C LYS A 7 12.77 -1.40 -10.16
N ASN A 8 13.77 -2.09 -9.63
CA ASN A 8 14.33 -3.28 -10.28
C ASN A 8 13.29 -4.41 -10.39
N ASN A 9 12.54 -4.66 -9.32
CA ASN A 9 11.48 -5.67 -9.33
C ASN A 9 10.36 -5.33 -10.32
N LEU A 10 9.98 -4.05 -10.44
CA LEU A 10 9.03 -3.60 -11.45
C LEU A 10 9.55 -3.79 -12.87
N HIS A 11 10.80 -3.43 -13.15
CA HIS A 11 11.40 -3.67 -14.47
C HIS A 11 11.42 -5.16 -14.83
N HIS A 12 11.84 -6.02 -13.91
CA HIS A 12 11.81 -7.47 -14.13
C HIS A 12 10.40 -8.02 -14.36
N LEU A 13 9.40 -7.51 -13.63
CA LEU A 13 8.01 -7.92 -13.82
C LEU A 13 7.49 -7.51 -15.22
N ILE A 14 7.84 -6.31 -15.67
CA ILE A 14 7.48 -5.83 -17.01
C ILE A 14 8.17 -6.68 -18.08
N ASP A 15 9.49 -6.88 -17.97
CA ASP A 15 10.29 -7.61 -18.95
C ASP A 15 9.89 -9.09 -19.06
N SER A 16 9.42 -9.70 -17.96
CA SER A 16 8.97 -11.10 -17.94
C SER A 16 7.51 -11.28 -18.40
N THR A 17 6.74 -10.19 -18.56
CA THR A 17 5.33 -10.25 -18.95
C THR A 17 5.16 -10.10 -20.47
N ASN A 18 4.80 -11.18 -21.16
CA ASN A 18 4.54 -11.18 -22.61
C ASN A 18 3.06 -10.98 -23.00
N ASN A 19 2.22 -10.56 -22.06
CA ASN A 19 0.79 -10.37 -22.29
C ASN A 19 0.48 -8.87 -22.47
N ASP A 20 0.33 -8.44 -23.71
CA ASP A 20 0.07 -7.03 -24.07
C ASP A 20 -1.17 -6.45 -23.39
N HIS A 21 -2.22 -7.25 -23.20
CA HIS A 21 -3.43 -6.80 -22.51
C HIS A 21 -3.16 -6.51 -21.03
N LEU A 22 -2.36 -7.36 -20.37
CA LEU A 22 -1.96 -7.14 -18.99
C LEU A 22 -1.06 -5.91 -18.86
N LEU A 23 -0.07 -5.77 -19.75
CA LEU A 23 0.82 -4.61 -19.80
C LEU A 23 0.03 -3.30 -20.05
N SER A 24 -0.93 -3.31 -20.98
CA SER A 24 -1.77 -2.15 -21.27
C SER A 24 -2.62 -1.74 -20.07
N LYS A 25 -3.16 -2.70 -19.31
CA LYS A 25 -3.91 -2.42 -18.08
C LYS A 25 -3.00 -1.85 -17.00
N PHE A 26 -1.84 -2.46 -16.79
CA PHE A 26 -0.85 -2.01 -15.82
C PHE A 26 -0.40 -0.57 -16.12
N TYR A 27 -0.05 -0.28 -17.37
CA TYR A 27 0.29 1.07 -17.81
C TYR A 27 -0.83 2.07 -17.56
N SER A 28 -2.07 1.74 -17.94
CA SER A 28 -3.22 2.61 -17.74
C SER A 28 -3.46 2.93 -16.26
N LEU A 29 -3.29 1.93 -15.39
CA LEU A 29 -3.36 2.09 -13.93
C LEU A 29 -2.25 3.02 -13.43
N MET A 30 -1.00 2.77 -13.82
CA MET A 30 0.15 3.59 -13.40
C MET A 30 0.03 5.05 -13.86
N VAL A 31 -0.42 5.30 -15.09
CA VAL A 31 -0.69 6.65 -15.59
C VAL A 31 -1.80 7.31 -14.78
N THR A 32 -2.86 6.57 -14.46
CA THR A 32 -3.99 7.09 -13.68
C THR A 32 -3.53 7.49 -12.28
N ILE A 33 -2.82 6.61 -11.57
CA ILE A 33 -2.32 6.88 -10.22
C ILE A 33 -1.34 8.05 -10.22
N LYS A 34 -0.41 8.10 -11.19
CA LYS A 34 0.58 9.19 -11.29
C LYS A 34 -0.06 10.57 -11.50
N ASN A 35 -1.13 10.62 -12.27
CA ASN A 35 -1.80 11.88 -12.63
C ASN A 35 -2.97 12.22 -11.70
N GLN A 36 -3.35 11.32 -10.80
CA GLN A 36 -4.36 11.61 -9.81
C GLN A 36 -3.79 12.58 -8.78
N PRO A 37 -4.53 13.64 -8.43
CA PRO A 37 -4.14 14.47 -7.30
C PRO A 37 -4.09 13.58 -6.07
N GLU A 38 -3.09 13.82 -5.25
CA GLU A 38 -2.92 13.13 -3.99
C GLU A 38 -4.21 13.17 -3.18
N GLY A 39 -4.59 12.01 -2.62
CA GLY A 39 -5.83 11.91 -1.88
C GLY A 39 -5.85 12.92 -0.73
N LYS A 40 -6.97 13.61 -0.53
CA LYS A 40 -7.12 14.64 0.52
C LYS A 40 -6.79 14.17 1.93
N LEU A 41 -6.76 12.86 2.17
CA LEU A 41 -6.38 12.26 3.46
C LEU A 41 -4.87 12.08 3.55
N TRP A 42 -4.26 11.51 2.51
CA TRP A 42 -2.81 11.35 2.42
C TRP A 42 -2.08 12.70 2.46
N SER A 43 -2.57 13.68 1.70
CA SER A 43 -1.98 15.02 1.62
C SER A 43 -2.05 15.84 2.92
N ARG A 44 -2.64 15.31 3.99
CA ARG A 44 -2.73 15.95 5.31
C ARG A 44 -1.73 15.39 6.31
N LEU A 45 -1.10 14.26 5.98
CA LEU A 45 -0.16 13.59 6.86
C LEU A 45 1.16 14.35 6.87
N SER A 46 1.83 14.40 8.02
CA SER A 46 3.25 14.74 8.07
C SER A 46 4.09 13.57 7.53
N GLN A 47 5.37 13.81 7.24
CA GLN A 47 6.26 12.73 6.79
C GLN A 47 6.31 11.60 7.82
N GLU A 48 6.34 11.93 9.11
CA GLU A 48 6.33 10.93 10.17
C GLU A 48 5.04 10.11 10.18
N GLU A 49 3.88 10.74 9.94
CA GLU A 49 2.59 10.04 9.87
C GLU A 49 2.48 9.18 8.60
N GLU A 50 3.03 9.61 7.47
CA GLU A 50 3.14 8.79 6.25
C GLU A 50 4.01 7.55 6.49
N ASP A 51 5.18 7.74 7.10
CA ASP A 51 6.13 6.66 7.39
C ASP A 51 5.51 5.64 8.35
N GLU A 52 4.83 6.09 9.41
CA GLU A 52 4.14 5.25 10.37
C GLU A 52 2.96 4.49 9.73
N LEU A 53 2.21 5.13 8.85
CA LEU A 53 1.10 4.51 8.13
C LEU A 53 1.60 3.39 7.20
N LEU A 54 2.67 3.65 6.46
CA LEU A 54 3.29 2.64 5.58
C LEU A 54 3.87 1.48 6.39
N LEU A 55 4.50 1.77 7.53
CA LEU A 55 5.01 0.75 8.44
C LEU A 55 3.86 -0.13 8.97
N SER A 56 2.77 0.49 9.42
CA SER A 56 1.58 -0.22 9.92
C SER A 56 0.97 -1.16 8.87
N ASP A 57 0.92 -0.73 7.60
CA ASP A 57 0.45 -1.57 6.49
C ASP A 57 1.33 -2.81 6.31
N VAL A 58 2.66 -2.63 6.31
CA VAL A 58 3.62 -3.74 6.22
C VAL A 58 3.48 -4.69 7.41
N GLU A 59 3.45 -4.16 8.63
CA GLU A 59 3.35 -4.94 9.87
C GLU A 59 2.05 -5.73 9.97
N SER A 60 0.96 -5.23 9.37
CA SER A 60 -0.35 -5.90 9.35
C SER A 60 -0.36 -7.20 8.53
N ASN A 61 0.62 -7.40 7.64
CA ASN A 61 0.76 -8.64 6.90
C ASN A 61 1.39 -9.77 7.73
N ASP A 62 1.90 -9.48 8.92
CA ASP A 62 2.40 -10.47 9.88
C ASP A 62 1.28 -10.86 10.87
N PRO A 63 0.79 -12.11 10.85
CA PRO A 63 -0.24 -12.57 11.77
C PRO A 63 0.11 -12.42 13.26
N GLU A 64 1.41 -12.42 13.61
CA GLU A 64 1.85 -12.28 15.01
C GLU A 64 1.64 -10.85 15.55
N ASN A 65 1.51 -9.86 14.67
CA ASN A 65 1.20 -8.48 15.04
C ASN A 65 -0.31 -8.21 15.15
N LEU A 66 -1.15 -9.16 14.77
CA LEU A 66 -2.60 -9.00 14.76
C LEU A 66 -3.20 -9.29 16.14
N ILE A 67 -4.22 -8.50 16.48
CA ILE A 67 -5.05 -8.73 17.67
C ILE A 67 -6.40 -9.34 17.29
N PRO A 68 -6.94 -10.30 18.07
CA PRO A 68 -8.24 -10.86 17.78
C PRO A 68 -9.35 -9.81 17.80
N HIS A 69 -10.29 -9.92 16.86
CA HIS A 69 -11.40 -8.97 16.73
C HIS A 69 -12.20 -8.80 18.04
N ALA A 70 -12.44 -9.90 18.76
CA ALA A 70 -13.15 -9.88 20.04
C ALA A 70 -12.43 -9.03 21.12
N GLU A 71 -11.10 -8.93 21.07
CA GLU A 71 -10.34 -8.07 21.98
C GLU A 71 -10.49 -6.60 21.63
N VAL A 72 -10.54 -6.27 20.34
CA VAL A 72 -10.82 -4.91 19.84
C VAL A 72 -12.22 -4.46 20.24
N GLU A 73 -13.23 -5.30 20.03
CA GLU A 73 -14.62 -5.03 20.41
C GLU A 73 -14.74 -4.77 21.92
N LYS A 74 -14.10 -5.61 22.74
CA LYS A 74 -14.08 -5.42 24.19
C LYS A 74 -13.44 -4.09 24.58
N LYS A 75 -12.30 -3.74 23.99
CA LYS A 75 -11.57 -2.48 24.25
C LYS A 75 -12.40 -1.25 23.88
N HIS A 76 -13.17 -1.33 22.79
CA HIS A 76 -13.95 -0.21 22.26
C HIS A 76 -15.46 -0.30 22.56
N SER A 77 -15.85 -1.19 23.48
CA SER A 77 -17.25 -1.44 23.89
C SER A 77 -18.02 -0.21 24.38
N LYS A 78 -17.34 0.88 24.73
CA LYS A 78 -17.99 2.15 25.08
C LYS A 78 -18.57 2.90 23.87
N TRP A 79 -18.09 2.58 22.66
CA TRP A 79 -18.44 3.25 21.40
C TRP A 79 -19.16 2.33 20.41
N LEU A 80 -19.28 1.04 20.74
CA LEU A 80 -20.09 0.04 20.06
C LEU A 80 -21.43 -0.11 20.79
#